data_AF-A0A957M6U6-F1
#
_entry.id   AF-A0A957M6U6-F1
#
_cell.length_a   1.000
_cell.length_b   1.000
_cell.length_c   1.000
_cell.angle_alpha   90.00
_cell.angle_beta   90.00
_cell.angle_gamma   90.00
#
_symmetry.space_group_name_H-M   'P 1'
#
loop_
_entity.id
_entity.type
_entity.pdbx_description
1 polymer ?
#
loop_
_entity_poly.entity_id
_entity_poly.type
_entity_poly.pdbx_seq_one_letter_code
_entity_poly.pdbx_strand_id
1 'polypeptide(L)'
;AQAQSLFIGPINLGIGWFVFLLPGAFLIYFISALAEGEQTPFDLLEAESELVAGFHIEYSGMKFAMFFLAQFLNSFFLGAIAVALFLGGWQGPFAGQIPLLGPIYFMAKTFFIYVVIQWIKGTFPRMRVDQMMQFAWKVLVPLVLTLILVQMVVMKLPLPGWINSLLVLVANIGVFIAVLNIMGSYFRREMVRTKRSFEPKSLIGTMQPVNTSSGD
;
A
#
# COMPACT_ATOMS: atom_id res chain seq x y z
N ALA A 1 16.24 14.69 11.45
CA ALA A 1 15.73 14.47 12.81
C ALA A 1 15.06 15.72 13.40
N GLN A 2 15.71 16.89 13.44
CA GLN A 2 15.09 18.14 13.96
C GLN A 2 13.85 18.61 13.18
N ALA A 3 13.71 18.22 11.91
CA ALA A 3 12.58 18.61 11.06
C ALA A 3 11.24 17.95 11.42
N GLN A 4 11.23 16.87 12.21
CA GLN A 4 10.02 16.12 12.58
C GLN A 4 9.57 16.36 14.03
N SER A 5 10.20 17.31 14.72
CA SER A 5 9.87 17.66 16.10
C SER A 5 9.20 19.02 16.17
N LEU A 6 7.98 19.06 16.69
CA LEU A 6 7.35 20.31 17.12
C LEU A 6 7.92 20.69 18.48
N PHE A 7 8.52 21.88 18.58
CA PHE A 7 8.97 22.44 19.85
C PHE A 7 7.96 23.50 20.31
N ILE A 8 7.48 23.37 21.56
CA ILE A 8 6.78 24.47 22.27
C ILE A 8 7.69 24.87 23.43
N GLY A 9 8.38 26.01 23.29
CA GLY A 9 9.42 26.40 24.25
C GLY A 9 10.56 25.36 24.31
N PRO A 10 11.01 24.92 25.51
CA PRO A 10 12.06 23.90 25.65
C PRO A 10 11.54 22.46 25.47
N ILE A 11 10.23 22.26 25.25
CA ILE A 11 9.61 20.94 25.22
C ILE A 11 9.53 20.47 23.76
N ASN A 12 10.24 19.38 23.46
CA ASN A 12 10.08 18.66 22.20
C ASN A 12 8.85 17.75 22.32
N LEU A 13 7.78 18.09 21.62
CA LEU A 13 6.56 17.28 21.58
C LEU A 13 6.67 16.14 20.56
N GLY A 14 7.59 16.22 19.59
CA GLY A 14 7.82 15.14 18.63
C GLY A 14 6.66 14.90 17.65
N ILE A 15 5.77 15.88 17.44
CA ILE A 15 4.50 15.76 16.68
C ILE A 15 4.68 16.11 15.18
N GLY A 16 5.88 16.39 14.70
CA GLY A 16 6.14 16.67 13.27
C GLY A 16 6.14 15.40 12.41
N TRP A 17 5.11 14.57 12.55
CA TRP A 17 4.97 13.32 11.81
C TRP A 17 4.62 13.62 10.37
N PHE A 18 5.42 13.09 9.44
CA PHE A 18 5.12 13.19 8.01
C PHE A 18 3.85 12.43 7.64
N VAL A 19 3.33 11.55 8.48
CA VAL A 19 1.99 10.95 8.28
C VAL A 19 0.92 12.03 8.06
N PHE A 20 0.94 13.11 8.83
CA PHE A 20 -0.08 14.16 8.72
C PHE A 20 0.12 15.06 7.50
N LEU A 21 1.38 15.28 7.09
CA LEU A 21 1.72 16.13 5.96
C LEU A 21 1.56 15.40 4.62
N LEU A 22 1.93 14.12 4.57
CA LEU A 22 2.01 13.29 3.37
C LEU A 22 1.21 11.99 3.56
N PRO A 23 -0.11 12.05 3.86
CA PRO A 23 -0.92 10.86 4.11
C PRO A 23 -0.98 9.94 2.89
N GLY A 24 -0.97 10.51 1.67
CA GLY A 24 -0.94 9.74 0.43
C GLY A 24 0.34 8.91 0.28
N ALA A 25 1.50 9.50 0.56
CA ALA A 25 2.78 8.79 0.50
C ALA A 25 2.88 7.69 1.57
N PHE A 26 2.37 7.95 2.79
CA PHE A 26 2.29 6.94 3.84
C PHE A 26 1.41 5.75 3.42
N LEU A 27 0.24 5.99 2.84
CA LEU A 27 -0.65 4.93 2.38
C LEU A 27 -0.01 4.10 1.26
N ILE A 28 0.63 4.74 0.27
CA ILE A 28 1.34 4.02 -0.79
C ILE A 28 2.45 3.15 -0.21
N TYR A 29 3.28 3.73 0.65
CA TYR A 29 4.33 2.99 1.34
C TYR A 29 3.77 1.80 2.12
N PHE A 30 2.70 2.01 2.87
CA PHE A 30 2.09 0.98 3.71
C PHE A 30 1.48 -0.16 2.87
N ILE A 31 0.83 0.16 1.75
CA ILE A 31 0.31 -0.86 0.82
C ILE A 31 1.45 -1.63 0.15
N SER A 32 2.52 -0.94 -0.27
CA SER A 32 3.71 -1.60 -0.81
C SER A 32 4.40 -2.48 0.22
N ALA A 33 4.46 -2.06 1.49
CA ALA A 33 5.01 -2.86 2.58
C ALA A 33 4.16 -4.12 2.85
N LEU A 34 2.84 -4.03 2.75
CA LEU A 34 1.98 -5.22 2.84
C LEU A 34 2.24 -6.21 1.70
N ALA A 35 2.48 -5.72 0.49
CA ALA A 35 2.81 -6.54 -0.67
C ALA A 35 4.20 -7.21 -0.55
N GLU A 36 5.21 -6.45 -0.11
CA GLU A 36 6.58 -6.95 0.12
C GLU A 36 6.65 -7.95 1.28
N GLY A 37 5.83 -7.75 2.32
CA GLY A 37 5.77 -8.65 3.47
C GLY A 37 5.07 -9.99 3.18
N GLU A 38 4.61 -10.19 1.94
CA GLU A 38 3.86 -11.37 1.48
C GLU A 38 2.66 -11.69 2.40
N GLN A 39 2.12 -10.67 3.07
CA GLN A 39 1.01 -10.85 4.00
C GLN A 39 -0.31 -10.75 3.25
N THR A 40 -1.26 -11.60 3.62
CA THR A 40 -2.66 -11.47 3.19
C THR A 40 -3.13 -10.03 3.46
N PRO A 41 -3.67 -9.30 2.48
CA PRO A 41 -4.32 -9.78 1.25
C PRO A 41 -3.40 -10.05 0.03
N PHE A 42 -2.10 -9.72 0.09
CA PHE A 42 -1.14 -9.80 -1.03
C PHE A 42 -0.18 -10.98 -0.93
N ASP A 43 -0.63 -12.06 -0.30
CA ASP A 43 0.10 -13.30 -0.11
C ASP A 43 0.12 -14.12 -1.41
N LEU A 44 1.26 -14.10 -2.11
CA LEU A 44 1.45 -14.78 -3.40
C LEU A 44 2.25 -16.08 -3.29
N LEU A 45 3.25 -16.14 -2.41
CA LEU A 45 4.15 -17.30 -2.31
C LEU A 45 3.49 -18.49 -1.62
N GLU A 46 2.49 -18.27 -0.77
CA GLU A 46 1.71 -19.36 -0.16
C GLU A 46 0.56 -19.83 -1.09
N ALA A 47 0.18 -19.01 -2.07
CA ALA A 47 -1.01 -19.15 -2.91
C ALA A 47 -0.73 -19.72 -4.32
N GLU A 48 0.38 -20.43 -4.50
CA GLU A 48 0.48 -21.43 -5.56
C GLU A 48 -0.36 -22.65 -5.16
N SER A 49 -1.68 -22.52 -5.21
CA SER A 49 -2.64 -23.63 -5.04
C SER A 49 -2.51 -24.74 -6.11
N GLU A 50 -1.44 -24.73 -6.91
CA GLU A 50 -1.08 -25.69 -7.96
C GLU A 50 0.39 -26.19 -7.84
N LEU A 51 1.23 -25.58 -7.00
CA LEU A 51 2.57 -26.07 -6.66
C LEU A 51 2.80 -25.86 -5.16
N VAL A 52 2.83 -26.98 -4.44
CA VAL A 52 3.06 -27.07 -3.01
C VAL A 52 4.13 -26.07 -2.54
N ALA A 53 3.79 -25.19 -1.59
CA ALA A 53 4.70 -24.16 -1.07
C ALA A 53 6.06 -24.78 -0.70
N GLY A 54 7.09 -24.58 -1.53
CA GLY A 54 8.29 -25.42 -1.56
C GLY A 54 8.95 -25.55 -0.19
N PHE A 55 9.14 -24.42 0.52
CA PHE A 55 9.80 -24.46 1.82
C PHE A 55 8.98 -25.14 2.93
N HIS A 56 7.65 -25.26 2.78
CA HIS A 56 6.79 -25.95 3.74
C HIS A 56 6.91 -27.47 3.65
N ILE A 57 7.30 -28.00 2.48
CA ILE A 57 7.45 -29.44 2.25
C ILE A 57 8.90 -29.92 2.13
N GLU A 58 9.83 -29.02 1.78
CA GLU A 58 11.24 -29.37 1.55
C GLU A 58 12.09 -29.25 2.82
N TYR A 59 11.67 -28.43 3.80
CA TYR A 59 12.44 -28.16 5.00
C TYR A 59 11.70 -28.58 6.28
N SER A 60 12.45 -29.15 7.23
CA SER A 60 11.95 -29.56 8.54
C SER A 60 12.77 -28.96 9.69
N GLY A 61 12.20 -28.95 10.90
CA GLY A 61 12.87 -28.53 12.13
C GLY A 61 13.36 -27.07 12.10
N MET A 62 14.65 -26.85 12.35
CA MET A 62 15.23 -25.51 12.46
C MET A 62 15.22 -24.73 11.14
N LYS A 63 15.41 -25.40 9.99
CA LYS A 63 15.40 -24.74 8.68
C LYS A 63 14.03 -24.14 8.37
N PHE A 64 12.98 -24.91 8.64
CA PHE A 64 11.60 -24.43 8.56
C PHE A 64 11.35 -23.22 9.47
N ALA A 65 11.80 -23.30 10.73
CA ALA A 65 11.65 -22.19 11.68
C ALA A 65 12.34 -20.90 11.22
N MET A 66 13.48 -20.98 10.52
CA MET A 66 14.18 -19.81 9.98
C MET A 66 13.38 -19.09 8.89
N PHE A 67 12.61 -19.79 8.05
CA PHE A 67 11.75 -19.15 7.06
C PHE A 67 10.63 -18.33 7.71
N PHE A 68 9.96 -18.89 8.72
CA PHE A 68 8.95 -18.16 9.48
C PHE A 68 9.54 -16.99 10.27
N LEU A 69 10.72 -17.18 10.85
CA LEU A 69 11.44 -16.10 11.51
C LEU A 69 11.79 -14.98 10.52
N ALA A 70 12.22 -15.32 9.30
CA ALA A 70 12.52 -14.34 8.26
C ALA A 70 11.28 -13.54 7.84
N GLN A 71 10.13 -14.18 7.64
CA GLN A 71 8.87 -13.49 7.33
C GLN A 71 8.40 -12.59 8.47
N PHE A 72 8.52 -13.05 9.71
CA PHE A 72 8.24 -12.25 10.90
C PHE A 72 9.15 -11.02 10.97
N LEU A 73 10.45 -11.22 10.81
CA LEU A 73 11.44 -10.14 10.83
C LEU A 73 11.19 -9.16 9.68
N ASN A 74 10.90 -9.61 8.47
CA ASN A 74 10.59 -8.75 7.33
C ASN A 74 9.41 -7.81 7.66
N SER A 75 8.30 -8.37 8.13
CA SER A 75 7.13 -7.58 8.53
C SER A 75 7.44 -6.58 9.65
N PHE A 76 8.28 -6.97 10.61
CA PHE A 76 8.72 -6.09 11.69
C PHE A 76 9.63 -4.96 11.18
N PHE A 77 10.58 -5.26 10.29
CA PHE A 77 11.48 -4.28 9.68
C PHE A 77 10.75 -3.29 8.78
N LEU A 78 9.77 -3.75 8.00
CA LEU A 78 8.89 -2.88 7.22
C LEU A 78 8.10 -1.94 8.14
N GLY A 79 7.60 -2.44 9.27
CA GLY A 79 7.01 -1.59 10.31
C GLY A 79 8.00 -0.56 10.87
N ALA A 80 9.25 -0.96 11.10
CA ALA A 80 10.31 -0.08 11.63
C ALA A 80 10.66 1.04 10.65
N ILE A 81 10.72 0.75 9.34
CA ILE A 81 10.94 1.75 8.28
C ILE A 81 9.74 2.71 8.22
N ALA A 82 8.50 2.22 8.34
CA ALA A 82 7.30 3.05 8.41
C ALA A 82 7.40 4.09 9.54
N VAL A 83 7.83 3.62 10.73
CA VAL A 83 7.96 4.46 11.92
C VAL A 83 9.09 5.47 11.76
N ALA A 84 10.24 5.03 11.24
CA ALA A 84 11.39 5.89 11.02
C ALA A 84 11.10 7.03 10.03
N LEU A 85 10.41 6.73 8.93
CA LEU A 85 10.14 7.69 7.87
C LEU A 85 8.94 8.59 8.21
N PHE A 86 7.84 8.02 8.69
CA PHE A 86 6.57 8.74 8.77
C PHE A 86 6.14 9.14 10.19
N LEU A 87 6.33 8.27 11.19
CA LEU A 87 5.83 8.48 12.57
C LEU A 87 6.86 9.17 13.49
N GLY A 88 7.82 9.90 12.92
CA GLY A 88 8.82 10.65 13.68
C GLY A 88 9.86 9.78 14.39
N GLY A 89 9.98 8.50 14.03
CA GLY A 89 10.96 7.58 14.56
C GLY A 89 10.97 7.51 16.09
N TRP A 90 12.11 7.94 16.64
CA TRP A 90 12.49 7.84 18.05
C TRP A 90 11.99 9.03 18.87
N GLN A 91 11.32 9.98 18.22
CA GLN A 91 10.80 11.17 18.86
C GLN A 91 9.48 10.87 19.56
N GLY A 92 9.40 11.28 20.81
CA GLY A 92 8.19 11.23 21.62
C GLY A 92 8.29 12.29 22.73
N PRO A 93 7.19 12.54 23.46
CA PRO A 93 7.21 13.42 24.61
C PRO A 93 8.35 13.03 25.56
N PHE A 94 9.12 14.01 26.04
CA PHE A 94 10.25 13.81 26.98
C PHE A 94 11.44 12.97 26.47
N ALA A 95 11.44 12.52 25.22
CA ALA A 95 12.55 11.74 24.65
C ALA A 95 13.88 12.52 24.59
N GLY A 96 13.83 13.85 24.58
CA GLY A 96 15.02 14.71 24.65
C GLY A 96 15.60 14.87 26.06
N GLN A 97 14.84 14.57 27.11
CA GLN A 97 15.27 14.70 28.51
C GLN A 97 15.76 13.36 29.07
N ILE A 98 15.17 12.24 28.62
CA ILE A 98 15.56 10.89 29.04
C ILE A 98 15.92 10.08 27.79
N PRO A 99 17.22 9.89 27.48
CA PRO A 99 17.65 9.21 26.26
C PRO A 99 17.13 7.77 26.11
N LEU A 100 16.87 7.08 27.23
CA LEU A 100 16.34 5.71 27.23
C LEU A 100 14.90 5.60 26.69
N LEU A 101 14.13 6.69 26.73
CA LEU A 101 12.75 6.68 26.22
C LEU A 101 12.70 6.62 24.68
N GLY A 102 13.73 7.11 23.98
CA GLY A 102 13.77 7.13 22.52
C GLY A 102 13.62 5.74 21.88
N PRO A 103 14.48 4.75 22.23
CA PRO A 103 14.35 3.37 21.75
C PRO A 103 13.02 2.72 22.14
N ILE A 104 12.51 3.00 23.34
CA ILE A 104 11.23 2.46 23.82
C ILE A 104 10.08 2.96 22.94
N TYR A 105 10.03 4.25 22.61
CA TYR A 105 9.03 4.80 21.70
C TYR A 105 9.15 4.23 20.30
N PHE A 106 10.37 4.06 19.78
CA PHE A 106 10.59 3.46 18.47
C PHE A 106 10.08 2.02 18.41
N MET A 107 10.41 1.20 19.42
CA MET A 107 9.96 -0.18 19.52
C MET A 107 8.43 -0.27 19.69
N ALA A 108 7.85 0.57 20.55
CA ALA A 108 6.40 0.61 20.78
C ALA A 108 5.63 0.99 19.51
N LYS A 109 6.08 2.01 18.78
CA LYS A 109 5.48 2.42 17.50
C LYS A 109 5.64 1.34 16.42
N THR A 110 6.81 0.70 16.36
CA THR A 110 7.06 -0.38 15.40
C THR A 110 6.14 -1.55 15.66
N PHE A 111 6.00 -1.94 16.94
CA PHE A 111 5.06 -2.98 17.36
C PHE A 111 3.61 -2.60 17.05
N PHE A 112 3.23 -1.34 17.23
CA PHE A 112 1.90 -0.85 16.84
C PHE A 112 1.64 -1.02 15.34
N ILE A 113 2.58 -0.62 14.47
CA ILE A 113 2.43 -0.82 13.01
C ILE A 113 2.37 -2.31 12.66
N TYR A 114 3.20 -3.14 13.30
CA TYR A 114 3.15 -4.59 13.13
C TYR A 114 1.77 -5.16 13.50
N VAL A 115 1.17 -4.74 14.62
CA VAL A 115 -0.18 -5.15 15.02
C VAL A 115 -1.22 -4.71 13.99
N VAL A 116 -1.08 -3.52 13.40
CA VAL A 116 -1.97 -3.06 12.32
C VAL A 116 -1.85 -3.94 11.08
N ILE A 117 -0.63 -4.34 10.68
CA ILE A 117 -0.40 -5.27 9.58
C ILE A 117 -1.10 -6.62 9.86
N GLN A 118 -0.96 -7.16 11.07
CA GLN A 118 -1.63 -8.41 11.46
C GLN A 118 -3.15 -8.27 11.51
N TRP A 119 -3.67 -7.11 11.91
CA TRP A 119 -5.10 -6.85 11.92
C TRP A 119 -5.68 -6.84 10.50
N ILE A 120 -4.98 -6.22 9.54
CA ILE A 120 -5.36 -6.22 8.13
C ILE A 120 -5.39 -7.63 7.57
N LYS A 121 -4.39 -8.45 7.93
CA LYS A 121 -4.35 -9.87 7.58
C LYS A 121 -5.59 -10.64 8.03
N GLY A 122 -6.14 -10.33 9.20
CA GLY A 122 -7.38 -10.93 9.68
C GLY A 122 -8.67 -10.36 9.05
N THR A 123 -8.61 -9.18 8.44
CA THR A 123 -9.80 -8.43 8.00
C THR A 123 -10.08 -8.55 6.50
N PHE A 124 -9.03 -8.62 5.67
CA PHE A 124 -9.18 -8.57 4.22
C PHE A 124 -9.09 -9.97 3.58
N PRO A 125 -9.95 -10.28 2.59
CA PRO A 125 -9.81 -11.50 1.80
C PRO A 125 -8.55 -11.43 0.92
N ARG A 126 -8.05 -12.60 0.53
CA ARG A 126 -6.90 -12.73 -0.38
C ARG A 126 -7.20 -12.13 -1.76
N MET A 127 -6.22 -11.47 -2.34
CA MET A 127 -6.27 -10.87 -3.68
C MET A 127 -5.48 -11.70 -4.69
N ARG A 128 -6.00 -11.84 -5.91
CA ARG A 128 -5.30 -12.56 -7.00
C ARG A 128 -4.10 -11.75 -7.51
N VAL A 129 -3.01 -12.43 -7.88
CA VAL A 129 -1.77 -11.82 -8.45
C VAL A 129 -2.10 -10.82 -9.55
N ASP A 130 -2.96 -11.19 -10.51
CA ASP A 130 -3.32 -10.33 -11.64
C ASP A 130 -3.97 -9.01 -11.21
N GLN A 131 -4.81 -9.05 -10.18
CA GLN A 131 -5.50 -7.87 -9.65
C GLN A 131 -4.53 -6.97 -8.88
N MET A 132 -3.63 -7.57 -8.11
CA MET A 132 -2.57 -6.84 -7.43
C MET A 132 -1.63 -6.16 -8.43
N MET A 133 -1.18 -6.87 -9.46
CA MET A 133 -0.27 -6.33 -10.46
C MET A 133 -0.91 -5.15 -11.21
N GLN A 134 -2.18 -5.28 -11.58
CA GLN A 134 -2.93 -4.17 -12.17
C GLN A 134 -3.08 -3.00 -11.19
N PHE A 135 -3.32 -3.26 -9.91
CA PHE A 135 -3.40 -2.22 -8.90
C PHE A 135 -2.06 -1.50 -8.72
N ALA A 136 -0.95 -2.23 -8.62
CA ALA A 136 0.39 -1.67 -8.48
C ALA A 136 0.76 -0.79 -9.69
N TRP A 137 0.62 -1.32 -10.91
CA TRP A 137 1.05 -0.60 -12.12
C TRP A 137 0.10 0.49 -12.56
N LYS A 138 -1.21 0.28 -12.47
CA LYS A 138 -2.16 1.29 -12.93
C LYS A 138 -2.38 2.34 -11.84
N VAL A 139 -2.42 1.97 -10.55
CA VAL A 139 -2.80 2.88 -9.45
C VAL A 139 -1.58 3.42 -8.72
N LEU A 140 -0.77 2.56 -8.11
CA LEU A 140 0.29 3.01 -7.18
C LEU A 140 1.42 3.76 -7.90
N VAL A 141 1.90 3.24 -9.04
CA VAL A 141 3.04 3.84 -9.76
C VAL A 141 2.71 5.25 -10.30
N PRO A 142 1.60 5.49 -11.02
CA PRO A 142 1.27 6.84 -11.48
C PRO A 142 0.96 7.80 -10.32
N LEU A 143 0.37 7.29 -9.24
CA LEU A 143 0.07 8.06 -8.04
C LEU A 143 1.35 8.57 -7.37
N VAL A 144 2.34 7.70 -7.13
CA VAL A 144 3.59 8.10 -6.46
C VAL A 144 4.39 9.08 -7.31
N LEU A 145 4.46 8.88 -8.63
CA LEU A 145 5.15 9.79 -9.55
C LEU A 145 4.52 11.19 -9.54
N THR A 146 3.18 11.25 -9.56
CA THR A 146 2.46 12.53 -9.51
C THR A 146 2.70 13.24 -8.18
N LEU A 147 2.65 12.52 -7.06
CA LEU A 147 2.91 13.08 -5.74
C LEU A 147 4.33 13.66 -5.63
N ILE A 148 5.34 12.95 -6.16
CA ILE A 148 6.72 13.43 -6.18
C ILE A 148 6.84 14.73 -6.98
N LEU A 149 6.26 14.78 -8.19
CA LEU A 149 6.30 15.97 -9.04
C LEU A 149 5.63 17.18 -8.38
N VAL A 150 4.45 16.98 -7.79
CA VAL A 150 3.75 18.04 -7.06
C VAL A 150 4.58 18.51 -5.87
N GLN A 151 5.19 17.60 -5.10
CA GLN A 151 6.03 17.98 -3.97
C GLN A 151 7.23 18.84 -4.41
N MET A 152 7.88 18.49 -5.52
CA MET A 152 8.99 19.27 -6.07
C MET A 152 8.57 20.70 -6.44
N VAL A 153 7.40 20.87 -7.05
CA VAL A 153 6.88 22.18 -7.45
C VAL A 153 6.53 23.03 -6.22
N VAL A 154 5.82 22.44 -5.26
CA VAL A 154 5.36 23.13 -4.05
C VAL A 154 6.54 23.60 -3.18
N MET A 155 7.57 22.77 -3.02
CA MET A 155 8.75 23.12 -2.23
C MET A 155 9.60 24.24 -2.86
N LYS A 156 9.52 24.44 -4.18
CA LYS A 156 10.25 25.51 -4.88
C LYS A 156 9.60 26.89 -4.72
N LEU A 157 8.34 26.96 -4.28
CA LEU A 157 7.61 28.22 -4.16
C LEU A 157 8.07 28.97 -2.89
N PRO A 158 8.51 30.24 -2.99
CA PRO A 158 9.03 31.01 -1.85
C PRO A 158 7.90 31.54 -0.96
N LEU A 159 7.19 30.63 -0.30
CA LEU A 159 6.11 30.93 0.65
C LEU A 159 6.59 30.78 2.10
N PRO A 160 5.98 31.47 3.07
CA PRO A 160 6.24 31.23 4.49
C PRO A 160 5.92 29.77 4.85
N GLY A 161 6.77 29.16 5.69
CA GLY A 161 6.81 27.71 5.89
C GLY A 161 5.50 27.07 6.34
N TRP A 162 4.67 27.77 7.12
CA TRP A 162 3.36 27.25 7.54
C TRP A 162 2.35 27.19 6.38
N ILE A 163 2.40 28.15 5.44
CA ILE A 163 1.58 28.13 4.22
C ILE A 163 2.07 27.02 3.29
N ASN A 164 3.39 26.81 3.20
CA ASN A 164 3.96 25.73 2.40
C ASN A 164 3.49 24.35 2.91
N SER A 165 3.52 24.11 4.22
CA SER A 165 3.03 22.85 4.82
C SER A 165 1.53 22.62 4.59
N LEU A 166 0.70 23.65 4.69
CA LEU A 166 -0.73 23.54 4.35
C LEU A 166 -0.95 23.26 2.86
N LEU A 167 -0.17 23.91 1.99
CA LEU A 167 -0.25 23.72 0.55
C LEU A 167 0.17 22.30 0.17
N VAL A 168 1.25 21.77 0.77
CA VAL A 168 1.67 20.38 0.62
C VAL A 168 0.56 19.41 1.00
N LEU A 169 -0.10 19.62 2.14
CA LEU A 169 -1.18 18.75 2.61
C LEU A 169 -2.36 18.76 1.64
N VAL A 170 -2.82 19.96 1.25
CA VAL A 170 -3.94 20.13 0.29
C VAL A 170 -3.59 19.52 -1.07
N ALA A 171 -2.36 19.72 -1.54
CA ALA A 171 -1.91 19.17 -2.81
C ALA A 171 -1.80 17.64 -2.78
N ASN A 172 -1.34 17.04 -1.67
CA ASN A 172 -1.29 15.59 -1.50
C ASN A 172 -2.70 14.96 -1.53
N ILE A 173 -3.65 15.55 -0.80
CA ILE A 173 -5.05 15.09 -0.80
C ILE A 173 -5.69 15.29 -2.18
N GLY A 174 -5.45 16.44 -2.82
CA GLY A 174 -5.98 16.75 -4.15
C GLY A 174 -5.49 15.79 -5.22
N VAL A 175 -4.18 15.51 -5.26
CA VAL A 175 -3.58 14.53 -6.18
C VAL A 175 -4.15 13.14 -5.93
N PHE A 176 -4.26 12.74 -4.67
CA PHE A 176 -4.84 11.45 -4.30
C PHE A 176 -6.28 11.30 -4.81
N ILE A 177 -7.14 12.29 -4.57
CA ILE A 177 -8.53 12.28 -5.02
C ILE A 177 -8.62 12.32 -6.55
N ALA A 178 -7.80 13.14 -7.23
CA ALA A 178 -7.79 13.25 -8.68
C ALA A 178 -7.42 11.91 -9.33
N VAL A 179 -6.37 11.26 -8.85
CA VAL A 179 -5.93 9.97 -9.37
C VAL A 179 -6.97 8.88 -9.09
N LEU A 180 -7.60 8.86 -7.90
CA LEU A 180 -8.69 7.94 -7.59
C LEU A 180 -9.90 8.13 -8.51
N ASN A 181 -10.26 9.37 -8.85
CA ASN A 181 -11.38 9.65 -9.76
C ASN A 181 -11.07 9.21 -11.20
N ILE A 182 -9.87 9.55 -11.70
CA ILE A 182 -9.39 9.13 -13.02
C ILE A 182 -9.40 7.61 -13.09
N MET A 183 -8.83 6.95 -12.09
CA MET A 183 -8.74 5.50 -12.02
C MET A 183 -10.11 4.84 -11.86
N GLY A 184 -10.98 5.37 -11.00
CA GLY A 184 -12.36 4.89 -10.85
C GLY A 184 -13.18 5.02 -12.14
N SER A 185 -12.83 5.96 -13.02
CA SER A 185 -13.40 6.05 -14.36
C SER A 185 -12.86 4.96 -15.30
N TYR A 186 -11.60 4.55 -15.16
CA TYR A 186 -11.00 3.42 -15.90
C TYR A 186 -11.57 2.06 -15.44
N PHE A 187 -11.63 1.79 -14.14
CA PHE A 187 -12.18 0.53 -13.61
C PHE A 187 -13.65 0.34 -13.97
N ARG A 188 -14.46 1.40 -13.92
CA ARG A 188 -15.87 1.34 -14.36
C ARG A 188 -15.99 0.92 -15.84
N ARG A 189 -15.03 1.30 -16.69
CA ARG A 189 -15.01 0.90 -18.10
C ARG A 189 -14.59 -0.57 -18.28
N GLU A 190 -13.65 -1.06 -17.48
CA GLU A 190 -13.20 -2.46 -17.53
C GLU A 190 -14.26 -3.44 -16.98
N MET A 191 -14.95 -3.12 -15.88
CA MET A 191 -16.05 -3.95 -15.36
C MET A 191 -17.21 -4.12 -16.36
N VAL A 192 -17.53 -3.06 -17.13
CA VAL A 192 -18.56 -3.11 -18.18
C VAL A 192 -18.15 -4.05 -19.32
N ARG A 193 -16.85 -4.21 -19.59
CA ARG A 193 -16.34 -5.09 -20.65
C ARG A 193 -16.48 -6.57 -20.27
N THR A 194 -16.23 -6.93 -19.01
CA THR A 194 -16.39 -8.31 -18.52
C THR A 194 -17.86 -8.75 -18.49
N LYS A 195 -18.81 -7.84 -18.23
CA LYS A 195 -20.24 -8.19 -18.33
C LYS A 195 -20.68 -8.57 -19.76
N ARG A 196 -20.01 -8.07 -20.80
CA ARG A 196 -20.32 -8.39 -22.20
C ARG A 196 -19.76 -9.73 -22.69
N SER A 197 -18.79 -10.33 -22.00
CA SER A 197 -18.25 -11.65 -22.39
C SER A 197 -19.05 -12.82 -21.83
N PHE A 198 -19.98 -12.57 -20.91
CA PHE A 198 -20.87 -13.58 -20.32
C PHE A 198 -22.27 -13.58 -20.92
N GLU A 199 -22.54 -12.75 -21.94
CA GLU A 199 -23.67 -13.06 -22.81
C GLU A 199 -23.27 -14.32 -23.58
N PRO A 200 -23.90 -15.48 -23.34
CA PRO A 200 -23.66 -16.63 -24.20
C PRO A 200 -24.08 -16.20 -25.60
N LYS A 201 -23.10 -15.99 -26.48
CA LYS A 201 -23.40 -15.83 -27.91
C LYS A 201 -23.96 -17.18 -28.35
N SER A 202 -25.28 -17.32 -28.32
CA SER A 202 -25.94 -18.57 -28.65
C SER A 202 -25.52 -18.96 -30.06
N LEU A 203 -24.71 -20.02 -30.19
CA LEU A 203 -24.40 -20.65 -31.48
C LEU A 203 -25.65 -21.26 -32.14
N ILE A 204 -26.78 -21.24 -31.45
CA ILE A 204 -28.13 -21.62 -31.89
C ILE A 204 -28.79 -20.55 -32.79
N GLY A 205 -28.17 -19.37 -32.97
CA GLY A 205 -28.70 -18.29 -33.82
C GLY A 205 -28.13 -18.21 -35.24
N THR A 206 -27.21 -19.11 -35.64
CA THR A 206 -26.55 -19.06 -36.96
C THR A 206 -26.90 -20.22 -37.89
N MET A 207 -27.88 -21.06 -37.55
CA MET A 207 -28.44 -21.97 -38.55
C MET A 207 -29.25 -21.15 -39.56
N GLN A 208 -28.60 -20.77 -40.65
CA GLN A 208 -29.32 -20.35 -41.85
C GLN A 208 -30.20 -21.54 -42.29
N PRO A 209 -31.49 -21.33 -42.59
CA PRO A 209 -32.32 -22.40 -43.10
C PRO A 209 -31.67 -22.96 -44.38
N VAL A 210 -31.52 -24.28 -44.43
CA VAL A 210 -31.13 -24.96 -45.67
C VAL A 210 -32.21 -24.65 -46.70
N ASN A 211 -31.84 -23.93 -47.76
CA ASN A 211 -32.70 -23.76 -48.93
C ASN A 211 -32.86 -25.14 -49.58
N THR A 212 -33.94 -25.84 -49.24
CA THR A 212 -34.42 -26.99 -49.99
C THR A 212 -35.14 -26.48 -51.24
N SER A 213 -34.39 -26.04 -52.25
CA SER A 213 -34.91 -25.85 -53.61
C SER A 213 -34.33 -26.93 -54.51
N SER A 214 -34.93 -28.11 -54.46
CA SER A 214 -34.90 -29.09 -55.53
C SER A 214 -36.16 -29.95 -55.43
N GLY A 215 -37.15 -29.61 -56.25
CA GLY A 215 -38.43 -30.31 -56.32
C GLY A 215 -39.42 -29.58 -57.20
N ASP A 216 -39.00 -29.27 -58.42
CA ASP A 216 -39.75 -29.34 -59.68
C ASP A 216 -38.74 -29.26 -60.85
#